data_AF-A0A7X6K842-F1
#
_entry.id   AF-A0A7X6K842-F1
#
_cell.length_a   1.000
_cell.length_b   1.000
_cell.length_c   1.000
_cell.angle_alpha   90.00
_cell.angle_beta   90.00
_cell.angle_gamma   90.00
#
_symmetry.space_group_name_H-M   'P 1'
#
loop_
_entity.id
_entity.type
_entity.pdbx_description
1 polymer ?
#
loop_
_entity_poly.entity_id
_entity_poly.type
_entity_poly.pdbx_seq_one_letter_code
_entity_poly.pdbx_strand_id
1 'polypeptide(L)' 'MHLQNTRDGLHMREHLRPFLANVHPLNSVYFLQDNWGEDHAVPPKELFTQVLEAAAATDWSESLTKLGFSVPGFRLTFPA' A
#
# COMPACT_ATOMS: atom_id res chain seq x y z
N MET A 1 -6.59 -1.71 -2.22
CA MET A 1 -5.44 -0.78 -2.09
C MET A 1 -4.97 -0.77 -0.64
N HIS A 2 -3.69 -0.54 -0.38
CA HIS A 2 -3.10 -0.49 0.95
C HIS A 2 -2.03 0.62 1.00
N LEU A 3 -2.05 1.43 2.06
CA LEU A 3 -1.04 2.46 2.32
C LEU A 3 -0.16 1.98 3.47
N GLN A 4 1.16 2.00 3.30
CA GLN A 4 2.09 1.51 4.31
C GLN A 4 3.27 2.46 4.53
N ASN A 5 3.42 2.97 5.75
CA ASN A 5 4.67 3.60 6.13
C ASN A 5 5.77 2.52 6.21
N THR A 6 6.87 2.76 5.49
CA THR A 6 8.04 1.87 5.45
C THR A 6 8.81 1.79 6.78
N ARG A 7 8.59 2.76 7.69
CA ARG A 7 9.19 2.75 9.04
C ARG A 7 8.33 2.09 10.11
N ASP A 8 7.10 1.72 9.79
CA ASP A 8 6.19 1.05 10.73
C ASP A 8 6.46 -0.45 10.81
N GLY A 9 7.56 -0.81 11.49
CA GLY A 9 8.00 -2.19 11.58
C GLY A 9 6.97 -3.13 12.21
N LEU A 10 6.15 -2.65 13.16
CA LEU A 10 5.14 -3.46 13.81
C LEU A 10 3.99 -3.79 12.85
N HIS A 11 3.41 -2.79 12.16
CA HIS A 11 2.32 -3.06 11.22
C HIS A 11 2.81 -3.85 10.00
N MET A 12 4.07 -3.65 9.59
CA MET A 12 4.66 -4.48 8.54
C MET A 12 4.75 -5.95 8.97
N ARG A 13 5.24 -6.24 10.18
CA ARG A 13 5.41 -7.62 10.67
C ARG A 13 4.11 -8.31 11.03
N GLU A 14 3.23 -7.62 11.74
CA GLU A 14 2.04 -8.23 12.36
C GLU A 14 0.79 -8.16 11.47
N HIS A 15 0.79 -7.28 10.45
CA HIS A 15 -0.38 -7.11 9.58
C HIS A 15 -0.06 -7.30 8.11
N LEU A 16 0.88 -6.52 7.56
CA LEU A 16 1.14 -6.56 6.12
C LEU A 16 1.71 -7.90 5.66
N ARG A 17 2.73 -8.43 6.36
CA ARG A 17 3.33 -9.74 6.01
C ARG A 17 2.31 -10.88 6.10
N PRO A 18 1.53 -11.05 7.18
CA PRO A 18 0.47 -12.06 7.24
C PRO A 18 -0.58 -11.90 6.15
N PHE A 19 -1.00 -10.67 5.85
CA PHE A 19 -1.95 -10.41 4.77
C PHE A 19 -1.40 -10.87 3.41
N LEU A 20 -0.17 -10.49 3.07
CA LEU A 20 0.48 -10.89 1.82
C LEU A 20 0.71 -12.40 1.72
N ALA A 21 0.96 -13.08 2.85
CA ALA A 21 1.13 -14.52 2.89
C ALA A 21 -0.17 -15.30 2.63
N ASN A 22 -1.34 -14.68 2.83
CA ASN A 22 -2.63 -15.35 2.77
C ASN A 22 -3.57 -14.80 1.68
N VAL A 23 -3.25 -13.66 1.05
CA VAL A 23 -4.08 -13.11 -0.02
C VAL A 23 -4.08 -14.05 -1.23
N HIS A 24 -5.26 -14.31 -1.79
CA HIS A 24 -5.41 -15.18 -2.94
C HIS A 24 -4.63 -14.62 -4.15
N PRO A 25 -3.88 -15.44 -4.92
CA PRO A 25 -3.01 -14.96 -5.99
C PRO A 25 -3.72 -14.25 -7.15
N LEU A 26 -5.02 -14.48 -7.33
CA LEU A 26 -5.82 -13.76 -8.32
C LEU A 26 -6.24 -12.35 -7.87
N ASN A 27 -6.03 -11.99 -6.60
CA ASN A 27 -6.36 -10.66 -6.10
C ASN A 27 -5.18 -9.72 -6.38
N SER A 28 -5.43 -8.72 -7.23
CA SER A 28 -4.48 -7.62 -7.41
C SER A 28 -4.56 -6.69 -6.20
N VAL A 29 -3.47 -6.60 -5.44
CA VAL A 29 -3.36 -5.65 -4.33
C VAL A 29 -2.41 -4.53 -4.72
N TYR A 30 -2.93 -3.30 -4.72
CA TYR A 30 -2.19 -2.09 -5.02
C TYR A 30 -1.64 -1.51 -3.72
N PHE A 31 -0.34 -1.24 -3.69
CA PHE A 31 0.36 -0.67 -2.54
C PHE A 31 0.97 0.69 -2.87
N LEU A 32 0.79 1.62 -1.95
CA LEU A 32 1.58 2.85 -1.89
C LEU A 32 2.39 2.81 -0.60
N GLN A 33 3.70 2.82 -0.74
CA GLN A 33 4.64 2.75 0.38
C GLN A 33 5.61 3.91 0.28
N ASP A 34 5.80 4.61 1.40
CA ASP A 34 6.76 5.70 1.50
C ASP A 34 7.20 5.86 2.96
N ASN A 35 8.09 6.80 3.22
CA ASN A 35 8.47 7.24 4.55
C ASN A 35 7.67 8.48 4.95
N TRP A 36 6.62 8.29 5.74
CA TRP A 36 5.78 9.40 6.24
C TRP A 36 6.18 9.90 7.63
N GLY A 37 7.30 9.43 8.16
CA GLY A 37 7.76 9.74 9.51
C GLY A 37 8.11 8.49 10.30
N GLU A 38 8.45 8.68 11.57
CA GLU A 38 8.86 7.59 12.44
C GLU A 38 7.68 6.71 12.88
N ASP A 39 7.94 5.42 13.05
CA ASP A 39 7.01 4.40 13.52
C ASP A 39 5.64 4.44 12.80
N HIS A 40 4.55 4.55 13.56
CA HIS A 40 3.17 4.50 13.09
C HIS A 40 2.67 5.85 12.54
N ALA A 41 3.57 6.65 11.97
CA ALA A 41 3.19 7.89 11.31
C ALA A 41 2.25 7.61 10.13
N VAL A 42 1.11 8.29 10.13
CA VAL A 42 0.13 8.23 9.05
C VAL A 42 0.58 9.04 7.84
N PRO A 43 0.12 8.68 6.62
CA PRO A 43 0.34 9.51 5.45
C PRO A 43 -0.24 10.93 5.60
N PRO A 44 0.23 11.91 4.81
CA PRO A 44 -0.36 13.25 4.74
C PRO A 44 -1.87 13.20 4.49
N LYS A 45 -2.62 14.10 5.11
CA LYS A 45 -4.09 14.10 5.03
C LYS A 45 -4.59 14.19 3.58
N GLU A 46 -3.94 15.03 2.79
CA GLU A 46 -4.27 15.30 1.39
C GLU A 46 -4.14 14.03 0.53
N LEU A 47 -3.23 13.12 0.91
CA LEU A 47 -3.05 11.86 0.21
C LEU A 47 -4.28 10.96 0.34
N PHE A 48 -4.96 10.95 1.49
CA PHE A 48 -6.20 10.18 1.63
C PHE A 48 -7.29 10.66 0.68
N THR A 49 -7.44 11.98 0.52
CA THR A 49 -8.41 12.55 -0.43
C THR A 49 -8.08 12.14 -1.86
N GLN A 50 -6.82 12.29 -2.28
CA GLN A 50 -6.37 11.91 -3.62
C GLN A 50 -6.60 10.42 -3.90
N VAL A 51 -6.33 9.56 -2.92
CA VAL A 51 -6.54 8.11 -3.02
C VAL A 51 -8.02 7.77 -3.16
N LEU A 52 -8.89 8.39 -2.37
CA LEU A 52 -10.34 8.16 -2.45
C LEU A 52 -10.92 8.64 -3.78
N GLU A 53 -10.46 9.78 -4.28
CA GLU A 53 -10.84 10.31 -5.60
C GLU A 53 -10.39 9.36 -6.72
N ALA A 54 -9.14 8.91 -6.68
CA ALA A 54 -8.61 7.94 -7.65
C ALA A 54 -9.37 6.60 -7.59
N ALA A 55 -9.72 6.12 -6.40
CA ALA A 55 -10.47 4.87 -6.24
C ALA A 55 -11.93 4.96 -6.71
N ALA A 56 -12.51 6.17 -6.71
CA ALA A 56 -13.87 6.42 -7.18
C ALA A 56 -13.94 6.68 -8.70
N ALA A 57 -12.81 6.86 -9.37
CA ALA A 57 -12.74 7.12 -10.81
C ALA A 57 -13.14 5.88 -11.64
N THR A 58 -13.62 6.11 -12.87
CA THR A 58 -13.93 5.00 -13.81
C THR A 58 -12.67 4.21 -14.18
N ASP A 59 -11.54 4.90 -14.33
CA ASP A 59 -10.21 4.35 -14.63
C ASP A 59 -9.36 4.18 -13.36
N TRP A 60 -10.00 3.75 -12.26
CA TRP A 60 -9.38 3.74 -10.92
C TRP A 60 -7.99 3.09 -10.86
N SER A 61 -7.74 2.03 -11.63
CA SER A 61 -6.45 1.34 -11.63
C SER A 61 -5.33 2.19 -12.21
N GLU A 62 -5.61 2.89 -13.31
CA GLU A 62 -4.69 3.84 -13.93
C GLU A 62 -4.49 5.06 -13.02
N SER A 63 -5.58 5.57 -12.44
CA SER A 63 -5.56 6.69 -11.50
C SER A 63 -4.72 6.39 -10.25
N LEU A 64 -4.85 5.19 -9.66
CA LEU A 64 -3.98 4.74 -8.57
C LEU A 64 -2.52 4.60 -9.00
N THR A 65 -2.27 4.07 -10.21
CA THR A 65 -0.90 3.93 -10.73
C THR A 65 -0.23 5.30 -10.90
N LYS A 66 -0.96 6.33 -11.34
CA LYS A 66 -0.47 7.72 -11.43
C LYS A 66 -0.11 8.31 -10.06
N LEU A 67 -0.78 7.89 -8.99
CA LEU A 67 -0.44 8.25 -7.61
C LEU A 67 0.75 7.46 -7.05
N GLY A 68 1.39 6.59 -7.85
CA GLY A 68 2.53 5.80 -7.43
C GLY A 68 2.18 4.46 -6.78
N PHE A 69 0.91 4.05 -6.81
CA PHE A 69 0.58 2.68 -6.41
C PHE A 69 1.21 1.68 -7.36
N SER A 70 1.75 0.61 -6.80
CA SER A 70 2.25 -0.52 -7.57
C SER A 70 1.57 -1.81 -7.12
N VAL A 71 1.43 -2.75 -8.05
CA VAL A 71 1.08 -4.14 -7.72
C VAL A 71 2.41 -4.86 -7.49
N PRO A 72 2.68 -5.36 -6.27
CA PRO A 72 3.87 -6.15 -6.04
C PRO A 72 3.81 -7.37 -6.95
N GLY A 73 4.83 -7.55 -7.79
CA GLY A 73 5.12 -8.88 -8.30
C GLY A 73 5.23 -9.82 -7.11
N PHE A 74 4.77 -11.06 -7.24
CA PHE A 74 4.58 -12.06 -6.17
C PHE A 74 5.84 -12.45 -5.35
N ARG A 75 6.89 -11.63 -5.34
CA ARG A 75 8.13 -11.76 -4.57
C ARG A 75 8.46 -10.45 -3.86
N LEU A 76 7.75 -10.14 -2.78
CA LEU A 76 8.28 -9.25 -1.75
C LEU A 76 9.15 -10.10 -0.81
N THR A 77 10.45 -10.20 -1.11
CA THR A 77 11.42 -10.71 -0.15
C THR A 77 11.68 -9.62 0.87
N PHE A 78 11.09 -9.75 2.05
CA PHE A 78 11.47 -8.91 3.18
C PHE A 78 12.76 -9.48 3.79
N PRO A 79 13.81 -8.66 4.02
CA PRO A 79 14.93 -9.11 4.82
C PRO A 79 14.44 -9.49 6.23
N ALA A 80 15.06 -10.54 6.77
CA ALA A 80 14.82 -11.08 8.10
C ALA A 80 15.09 -10.01 9.19
#